data_AF-A0A0E0BUZ9-F1
#
_entry.id   AF-A0A0E0BUZ9-F1
#
_cell.length_a   1.000
_cell.length_b   1.000
_cell.length_c   1.000
_cell.angle_alpha   90.00
_cell.angle_beta   90.00
_cell.angle_gamma   90.00
#
_symmetry.space_group_name_H-M   'P 1'
#
loop_
_entity.id
_entity.type
_entity.pdbx_description
1 polymer ?
#
loop_
_entity_poly.entity_id
_entity_poly.type
_entity_poly.pdbx_seq_one_letter_code
_entity_poly.pdbx_strand_id
1 'polypeptide(L)'
;MVLPQQNAGLMEADGSASFIRKLQLSVSDGLPHAAPVPELSTQEHELVKSVFQVLQGFDTVLLYWDKTAPGYCEKAGVYVSHLSQTSLRAVLKPFLFAATCLKQVELFVGRVRSCGHGTPTLSAFASSVDSWLMRLRKAALKEEEQLFLSVDRTITLLGLTDSTSSLCSGAEHLYQVVQGAVPDAFWNSGAQMASSEVAVHVVNHLFKKLNEVCLVEDGEGEPYHMLLVIFAGTLLPYLQCLDSWLYDGILDDPYEEVLKEDIF
;
A
#
# COMPACT_ATOMS: atom_id res chain seq x y z
N MET A 1 54.00 45.81 28.12
CA MET A 1 53.06 44.68 28.06
C MET A 1 53.83 43.44 28.49
N VAL A 2 53.46 42.89 29.66
CA VAL A 2 53.55 41.48 30.10
C VAL A 2 54.90 40.72 29.98
N LEU A 3 55.50 40.45 31.15
CA LEU A 3 56.34 39.28 31.51
C LEU A 3 55.41 38.09 31.91
N PRO A 4 55.85 36.84 32.18
CA PRO A 4 57.13 36.11 31.95
C PRO A 4 56.99 34.55 31.70
N GLN A 5 58.15 33.82 31.72
CA GLN A 5 58.41 32.46 32.28
C GLN A 5 57.75 31.21 31.64
N GLN A 6 58.23 29.96 31.71
CA GLN A 6 59.51 29.22 31.93
C GLN A 6 59.10 27.71 31.91
N ASN A 7 59.93 26.79 31.36
CA ASN A 7 60.10 25.36 31.74
C ASN A 7 60.70 24.61 30.52
N ALA A 8 61.88 24.00 30.51
CA ALA A 8 62.66 23.19 31.46
C ALA A 8 62.17 21.73 31.64
N GLY A 9 62.87 20.81 30.95
CA GLY A 9 63.16 19.43 31.36
C GLY A 9 62.08 18.36 31.09
N LEU A 10 62.36 17.06 30.96
CA LEU A 10 63.58 16.24 30.84
C LEU A 10 63.06 14.77 30.82
N MET A 11 63.62 13.87 29.99
CA MET A 11 63.70 12.39 30.19
C MET A 11 62.36 11.60 30.33
N GLU A 12 62.22 10.28 30.19
CA GLU A 12 62.96 9.12 29.69
C GLU A 12 61.94 7.96 29.55
N ALA A 13 62.29 6.96 28.73
CA ALA A 13 62.00 5.52 28.86
C ALA A 13 60.58 4.98 29.19
N ASP A 14 60.06 4.27 28.18
CA ASP A 14 59.64 2.86 28.20
C ASP A 14 58.52 2.36 29.14
N GLY A 15 57.73 1.42 28.61
CA GLY A 15 56.84 0.58 29.42
C GLY A 15 55.34 0.79 29.20
N SER A 16 54.79 0.03 28.25
CA SER A 16 53.38 -0.42 28.24
C SER A 16 52.30 0.67 28.10
N ALA A 17 52.24 1.33 26.94
CA ALA A 17 50.94 1.80 26.45
C ALA A 17 50.00 0.60 26.39
N SER A 18 48.99 0.57 27.27
CA SER A 18 48.09 -0.57 27.41
C SER A 18 47.55 -1.00 26.04
N PHE A 19 47.41 -2.30 25.82
CA PHE A 19 46.82 -2.85 24.60
C PHE A 19 45.48 -2.18 24.26
N ILE A 20 44.74 -1.76 25.30
CA ILE A 20 43.50 -0.99 25.20
C ILE A 20 43.73 0.39 24.57
N ARG A 21 44.79 1.11 24.95
CA ARG A 21 45.12 2.43 24.36
C ARG A 21 45.51 2.30 22.88
N LYS A 22 46.19 1.21 22.51
CA LYS A 22 46.49 0.89 21.10
C LYS A 22 45.24 0.50 20.32
N LEU A 23 44.35 -0.31 20.88
CA LEU A 23 43.06 -0.63 20.28
C LEU A 23 42.19 0.61 20.09
N GLN A 24 42.12 1.49 21.08
CA GLN A 24 41.35 2.74 20.98
C GLN A 24 41.89 3.65 19.89
N LEU A 25 43.21 3.79 19.78
CA LEU A 25 43.84 4.57 18.70
C LEU A 25 43.65 3.93 17.32
N SER A 26 43.75 2.60 17.20
CA SER A 26 43.53 1.88 15.94
C SER A 26 42.06 1.81 15.51
N VAL A 27 41.12 1.89 16.45
CA VAL A 27 39.67 2.02 16.16
C VAL A 27 39.33 3.46 15.78
N SER A 28 40.02 4.47 16.34
CA SER A 28 39.79 5.88 16.01
C SER A 28 40.46 6.33 14.69
N ASP A 29 41.57 5.72 14.27
CA ASP A 29 42.30 6.08 13.04
C ASP A 29 41.81 5.34 11.77
N GLY A 30 40.50 5.11 11.68
CA GLY A 30 39.86 4.96 10.38
C GLY A 30 39.87 3.54 9.80
N LEU A 31 38.96 2.71 10.30
CA LEU A 31 38.04 2.13 9.33
C LEU A 31 37.11 3.26 8.90
N PRO A 32 37.03 3.63 7.62
CA PRO A 32 35.92 4.44 7.17
C PRO A 32 34.68 3.57 7.36
N HIS A 33 34.06 3.66 8.54
CA HIS A 33 32.60 3.60 8.57
C HIS A 33 32.23 4.63 7.53
N ALA A 34 31.72 4.17 6.38
CA ALA A 34 31.29 5.01 5.30
C ALA A 34 30.37 6.06 5.93
N ALA A 35 30.92 7.24 6.21
CA ALA A 35 30.14 8.36 6.67
C ALA A 35 29.20 8.62 5.49
N PRO A 36 27.87 8.44 5.67
CA PRO A 36 26.96 8.60 4.57
C PRO A 36 27.17 10.01 4.02
N VAL A 37 27.35 10.10 2.71
CA VAL A 37 27.59 11.38 2.02
C VAL A 37 26.46 12.34 2.43
N PRO A 38 26.77 13.51 3.02
CA PRO A 38 25.77 14.44 3.55
C PRO A 38 24.74 14.93 2.52
N GLU A 39 25.01 14.73 1.23
CA GLU A 39 24.16 15.13 0.10
C GLU A 39 22.89 14.26 -0.05
N LEU A 40 22.74 13.17 0.72
CA LEU A 40 21.59 12.26 0.70
C LEU A 40 20.76 12.26 1.99
N SER A 41 21.00 13.20 2.91
CA SER A 41 20.18 13.30 4.12
C SER A 41 18.79 13.84 3.77
N THR A 42 17.82 12.95 3.64
CA THR A 42 16.42 13.32 3.44
C THR A 42 15.84 13.78 4.77
N GLN A 43 15.18 14.93 4.78
CA GLN A 43 14.44 15.36 5.96
C GLN A 43 13.20 14.48 6.12
N GLU A 44 12.82 14.19 7.36
CA GLU A 44 11.66 13.33 7.67
C GLU A 44 10.37 13.85 7.02
N HIS A 45 10.24 15.18 6.88
CA HIS A 45 9.10 15.82 6.24
C HIS A 45 8.98 15.46 4.74
N GLU A 46 10.09 15.36 4.01
CA GLU A 46 10.09 14.99 2.59
C GLU A 46 9.76 13.52 2.40
N LEU A 47 10.22 12.68 3.34
CA LEU A 47 9.93 11.26 3.34
C LEU A 47 8.45 11.00 3.63
N VAL A 48 7.86 11.65 4.63
CA VAL A 48 6.43 11.53 4.94
C VAL A 48 5.57 11.99 3.77
N LYS A 49 5.93 13.10 3.12
CA LYS A 49 5.28 13.55 1.89
C LYS A 49 5.36 12.50 0.78
N SER A 50 6.53 11.89 0.62
CA SER A 50 6.75 10.84 -0.37
C SER A 50 5.88 9.60 -0.08
N VAL A 51 5.69 9.24 1.19
CA VAL A 51 4.80 8.15 1.60
C VAL A 51 3.35 8.44 1.23
N PHE A 52 2.83 9.65 1.50
CA PHE A 52 1.47 10.02 1.10
C PHE A 52 1.28 10.00 -0.42
N GLN A 53 2.25 10.50 -1.18
CA GLN A 53 2.20 10.47 -2.66
C GLN A 53 2.19 9.03 -3.20
N VAL A 54 2.96 8.13 -2.59
CA VAL A 54 2.96 6.71 -2.95
C VAL A 54 1.64 6.01 -2.58
N LEU A 55 1.05 6.33 -1.43
CA LEU A 55 -0.29 5.84 -1.07
C LEU A 55 -1.39 6.33 -2.05
N GLN A 56 -1.22 7.54 -2.60
CA GLN A 56 -2.09 8.06 -3.66
C GLN A 56 -1.83 7.40 -5.03
N GLY A 57 -0.72 6.66 -5.18
CA GLY A 57 -0.39 5.91 -6.39
C GLY A 57 0.60 6.61 -7.33
N PHE A 58 1.31 7.64 -6.86
CA PHE A 58 2.36 8.36 -7.60
C PHE A 58 3.76 7.84 -7.27
N ASP A 59 4.63 7.87 -8.26
CA ASP A 59 6.07 7.64 -8.08
C ASP A 59 6.76 8.90 -7.57
N THR A 60 7.75 8.74 -6.69
CA THR A 60 8.54 9.83 -6.12
C THR A 60 10.03 9.60 -6.33
N VAL A 61 10.84 10.62 -6.03
CA VAL A 61 12.31 10.52 -6.15
C VAL A 61 12.88 9.47 -5.18
N LEU A 62 12.22 9.24 -4.05
CA LEU A 62 12.64 8.33 -2.97
C LEU A 62 12.04 6.93 -3.10
N LEU A 63 10.79 6.85 -3.58
CA LEU A 63 10.00 5.62 -3.64
C LEU A 63 9.45 5.45 -5.07
N TYR A 64 9.71 4.30 -5.68
CA TYR A 64 9.33 4.03 -7.07
C TYR A 64 8.60 2.70 -7.22
N TRP A 65 7.71 2.62 -8.21
CA TRP A 65 7.09 1.37 -8.62
C TRP A 65 8.06 0.48 -9.42
N ASP A 66 8.39 -0.69 -8.89
CA ASP A 66 9.14 -1.70 -9.63
C ASP A 66 8.20 -2.46 -10.59
N LYS A 67 8.58 -2.51 -11.87
CA LYS A 67 7.83 -3.24 -12.90
C LYS A 67 8.20 -4.72 -12.95
N THR A 68 9.33 -5.11 -12.37
CA THR A 68 9.87 -6.48 -12.41
C THR A 68 9.33 -7.34 -11.27
N ALA A 69 9.22 -6.77 -10.07
CA ALA A 69 8.40 -7.28 -8.98
C ALA A 69 7.31 -6.22 -8.73
N PRO A 70 6.01 -6.53 -8.91
CA PRO A 70 4.95 -5.53 -8.88
C PRO A 70 4.74 -4.97 -7.46
N GLY A 71 5.56 -4.00 -7.08
CA GLY A 71 5.55 -3.38 -5.77
C GLY A 71 6.39 -2.12 -5.68
N TYR A 72 6.06 -1.26 -4.71
CA TYR A 72 6.83 -0.07 -4.42
C TYR A 72 8.12 -0.42 -3.68
N CYS A 73 9.22 0.13 -4.17
CA CYS A 73 10.56 -0.05 -3.61
C CYS A 73 11.16 1.29 -3.21
N GLU A 74 11.96 1.26 -2.14
CA GLU A 74 12.81 2.37 -1.73
C GLU A 74 14.06 2.42 -2.62
N LYS A 75 14.44 3.62 -3.07
CA LYS A 75 15.69 3.81 -3.82
C LYS A 75 16.89 3.60 -2.88
N ALA A 76 17.92 2.92 -3.38
CA ALA A 76 19.15 2.71 -2.60
C ALA A 76 19.80 4.07 -2.24
N GLY A 77 19.97 4.34 -0.93
CA GLY A 77 20.66 5.51 -0.43
C GLY A 77 19.81 6.55 0.31
N VAL A 78 18.54 6.28 0.63
CA VAL A 78 17.76 7.16 1.52
C VAL A 78 18.32 7.03 2.95
N TYR A 79 18.71 8.17 3.52
CA TYR A 79 19.22 8.25 4.89
C TYR A 79 18.52 9.37 5.66
N VAL A 80 18.01 9.03 6.84
CA VAL A 80 17.46 9.98 7.80
C VAL A 80 18.44 10.10 8.97
N SER A 81 18.84 11.32 9.32
CA SER A 81 19.94 11.59 10.25
C SER A 81 19.77 10.99 11.66
N HIS A 82 18.54 10.68 12.07
CA HIS A 82 18.21 10.16 13.40
C HIS A 82 17.76 8.68 13.40
N LEU A 83 17.74 8.00 12.25
CA LEU A 83 17.32 6.59 12.13
C LEU A 83 18.39 5.73 11.47
N SER A 84 18.54 4.49 11.96
CA SER A 84 19.31 3.49 11.23
C SER A 84 18.57 3.07 9.96
N GLN A 85 19.31 2.65 8.93
CA GLN A 85 18.73 2.19 7.67
C GLN A 85 17.82 0.96 7.85
N THR A 86 18.11 0.11 8.83
CA THR A 86 17.27 -1.06 9.17
C THR A 86 15.96 -0.65 9.82
N SER A 87 15.98 0.30 10.76
CA SER A 87 14.77 0.81 11.40
C SER A 87 13.90 1.59 10.42
N LEU A 88 14.50 2.40 9.55
CA LEU A 88 13.79 3.13 8.51
C LEU A 88 13.05 2.18 7.57
N ARG A 89 13.74 1.14 7.07
CA ARG A 89 13.12 0.13 6.21
C ARG A 89 12.00 -0.62 6.93
N ALA A 90 12.16 -0.92 8.22
CA ALA A 90 11.13 -1.60 9.00
C ALA A 90 9.86 -0.75 9.12
N VAL A 91 10.00 0.57 9.32
CA VAL A 91 8.87 1.50 9.39
C VAL A 91 8.24 1.76 8.02
N LEU A 92 9.03 1.84 6.94
CA LEU A 92 8.50 2.07 5.59
C LEU A 92 7.80 0.85 5.00
N LYS A 93 8.18 -0.36 5.39
CA LYS A 93 7.68 -1.61 4.79
C LYS A 93 6.14 -1.75 4.81
N PRO A 94 5.42 -1.49 5.92
CA PRO A 94 3.96 -1.53 5.93
C PRO A 94 3.33 -0.53 4.94
N PHE A 95 3.85 0.69 4.84
CA PHE A 95 3.35 1.70 3.90
C PHE A 95 3.55 1.30 2.45
N LEU A 96 4.74 0.79 2.12
CA LEU A 96 5.05 0.30 0.77
C LEU A 96 4.18 -0.89 0.40
N PHE A 97 3.90 -1.78 1.37
CA PHE A 97 2.99 -2.89 1.18
C PHE A 97 1.56 -2.41 0.92
N ALA A 98 1.02 -1.51 1.75
CA ALA A 98 -0.32 -0.94 1.56
C ALA A 98 -0.45 -0.20 0.21
N ALA A 99 0.55 0.61 -0.16
CA ALA A 99 0.58 1.28 -1.45
C ALA A 99 0.65 0.28 -2.63
N THR A 100 1.39 -0.81 -2.46
CA THR A 100 1.45 -1.90 -3.45
C THR A 100 0.09 -2.56 -3.62
N CYS A 101 -0.60 -2.87 -2.52
CA CYS A 101 -1.96 -3.38 -2.53
C CYS A 101 -2.90 -2.45 -3.31
N LEU A 102 -2.89 -1.13 -3.01
CA LEU A 102 -3.71 -0.15 -3.72
C LEU A 102 -3.38 -0.07 -5.21
N LYS A 103 -2.10 -0.13 -5.58
CA LYS A 103 -1.67 -0.06 -6.98
C LYS A 103 -2.06 -1.32 -7.76
N GLN A 104 -1.97 -2.50 -7.14
CA GLN A 104 -2.41 -3.75 -7.74
C GLN A 104 -3.93 -3.78 -7.96
N VAL A 105 -4.70 -3.23 -7.02
CA VAL A 105 -6.16 -3.06 -7.19
C VAL A 105 -6.47 -2.11 -8.35
N GLU A 106 -5.74 -0.99 -8.48
CA GLU A 106 -5.88 -0.07 -9.62
C GLU A 106 -5.55 -0.76 -10.96
N LEU A 107 -4.47 -1.55 -11.01
CA LEU A 107 -4.11 -2.32 -12.20
C LEU A 107 -5.17 -3.37 -12.54
N PHE A 108 -5.75 -4.03 -11.54
CA PHE A 108 -6.85 -4.97 -11.71
C PHE A 108 -8.08 -4.28 -12.32
N VAL A 109 -8.52 -3.14 -11.77
CA VAL A 109 -9.65 -2.37 -12.31
C VAL A 109 -9.35 -1.92 -13.75
N GLY A 110 -8.14 -1.43 -14.01
CA GLY A 110 -7.70 -1.06 -15.35
C GLY A 110 -7.74 -2.23 -16.33
N ARG A 111 -7.34 -3.43 -15.88
CA ARG A 111 -7.41 -4.66 -16.68
C ARG A 111 -8.85 -5.05 -17.00
N VAL A 112 -9.75 -5.04 -16.00
CA VAL A 112 -11.18 -5.31 -16.20
C VAL A 112 -11.81 -4.32 -17.18
N ARG A 113 -11.51 -3.01 -17.07
CA ARG A 113 -12.01 -1.98 -17.99
C ARG A 113 -11.48 -2.12 -19.41
N SER A 114 -10.24 -2.63 -19.55
CA SER A 114 -9.62 -2.86 -20.86
C SER A 114 -10.07 -4.18 -21.48
N CYS A 115 -10.56 -5.11 -20.67
CA CYS A 115 -11.20 -6.33 -21.13
C CYS A 115 -12.57 -5.99 -21.72
N GLY A 116 -12.66 -5.97 -23.06
CA GLY A 116 -13.92 -5.82 -23.79
C GLY A 116 -14.87 -7.03 -23.66
N HIS A 117 -14.65 -7.91 -22.69
CA HIS A 117 -15.59 -8.97 -22.35
C HIS A 117 -16.76 -8.31 -21.63
N GLY A 118 -17.92 -8.28 -22.27
CA GLY A 118 -19.13 -7.71 -21.71
C GLY A 118 -19.65 -8.55 -20.57
N THR A 119 -19.07 -8.37 -19.39
CA THR A 119 -19.56 -8.95 -18.14
C THR A 119 -20.03 -7.81 -17.24
N PRO A 120 -21.31 -7.41 -17.29
CA PRO A 120 -21.82 -6.29 -16.51
C PRO A 120 -21.56 -6.47 -15.00
N THR A 121 -21.68 -7.68 -14.45
CA THR A 121 -21.36 -7.96 -13.04
C THR A 121 -19.90 -7.67 -12.70
N LEU A 122 -18.95 -8.10 -13.53
CA LEU A 122 -17.53 -7.84 -13.29
C LEU A 122 -17.19 -6.35 -13.42
N SER A 123 -17.83 -5.65 -14.36
CA SER A 123 -17.65 -4.20 -14.52
C SER A 123 -18.24 -3.40 -13.34
N ALA A 124 -19.38 -3.85 -12.79
CA ALA A 124 -20.01 -3.29 -11.60
C ALA A 124 -19.16 -3.54 -10.35
N PHE A 125 -18.58 -4.74 -10.24
CA PHE A 125 -17.57 -5.06 -9.22
C PHE A 125 -16.37 -4.12 -9.31
N ALA A 126 -15.73 -4.02 -10.47
CA ALA A 126 -14.57 -3.17 -10.68
C ALA A 126 -14.87 -1.68 -10.40
N SER A 127 -16.07 -1.20 -10.76
CA SER A 127 -16.50 0.18 -10.48
C SER A 127 -16.74 0.43 -8.99
N SER A 128 -17.25 -0.57 -8.27
CA SER A 128 -17.44 -0.50 -6.83
C SER A 128 -16.11 -0.52 -6.08
N VAL A 129 -15.17 -1.37 -6.53
CA VAL A 129 -13.79 -1.42 -6.03
C VAL A 129 -13.04 -0.11 -6.31
N ASP A 130 -13.18 0.46 -7.51
CA ASP A 130 -12.58 1.76 -7.87
C ASP A 130 -13.12 2.90 -7.00
N SER A 131 -14.42 2.91 -6.74
CA SER A 131 -15.05 3.90 -5.86
C SER A 131 -14.51 3.82 -4.42
N TRP A 132 -14.30 2.60 -3.92
CA TRP A 132 -13.71 2.40 -2.59
C TRP A 132 -12.22 2.76 -2.56
N LEU A 133 -11.46 2.40 -3.59
CA LEU A 133 -10.06 2.80 -3.76
C LEU A 133 -9.92 4.34 -3.79
N MET A 134 -10.79 5.03 -4.51
CA MET A 134 -10.83 6.50 -4.53
C MET A 134 -11.16 7.09 -3.15
N ARG A 135 -12.05 6.44 -2.38
CA ARG A 135 -12.33 6.83 -0.99
C ARG A 135 -11.10 6.70 -0.10
N LEU A 136 -10.35 5.60 -0.20
CA LEU A 136 -9.11 5.39 0.55
C LEU A 136 -8.04 6.43 0.16
N ARG A 137 -7.85 6.69 -1.14
CA ARG A 137 -6.92 7.73 -1.63
C ARG A 137 -7.30 9.13 -1.16
N LYS A 138 -8.60 9.45 -1.16
CA LYS A 138 -9.10 10.74 -0.65
C LYS A 138 -8.91 10.88 0.86
N ALA A 139 -9.04 9.80 1.63
CA ALA A 139 -8.72 9.79 3.05
C ALA A 139 -7.23 10.08 3.28
N ALA A 140 -6.34 9.43 2.51
CA ALA A 140 -4.90 9.69 2.57
C ALA A 140 -4.55 11.15 2.24
N LEU A 141 -5.16 11.73 1.19
CA LEU A 141 -4.97 13.14 0.83
C LEU A 141 -5.46 14.08 1.93
N LYS A 142 -6.58 13.78 2.57
CA LYS A 142 -7.11 14.59 3.67
C LYS A 142 -6.19 14.59 4.88
N GLU A 143 -5.62 13.42 5.22
CA GLU A 143 -4.61 13.31 6.29
C GLU A 143 -3.34 14.10 5.93
N GLU A 144 -2.90 14.05 4.66
CA GLU A 144 -1.79 14.87 4.16
C GLU A 144 -2.09 16.36 4.37
N GLU A 145 -3.22 16.88 3.88
CA GLU A 145 -3.61 18.29 4.02
C GLU A 145 -3.65 18.73 5.49
N GLN A 146 -4.20 17.89 6.39
CA GLN A 146 -4.25 18.20 7.82
C GLN A 146 -2.86 18.29 8.46
N LEU A 147 -1.93 17.43 8.06
CA LEU A 147 -0.56 17.43 8.58
C LEU A 147 0.25 18.62 8.06
N PHE A 148 0.06 19.04 6.81
CA PHE A 148 0.82 20.15 6.22
C PHE A 148 0.24 21.54 6.50
N LEU A 149 -1.05 21.64 6.86
CA LEU A 149 -1.68 22.90 7.25
C LEU A 149 -1.60 23.18 8.76
N SER A 150 -1.42 22.15 9.60
CA SER A 150 -1.29 22.33 11.04
C SER A 150 0.12 22.77 11.43
N VAL A 151 0.29 24.07 11.61
CA VAL A 151 1.59 24.72 11.97
C VAL A 151 2.20 24.16 13.28
N ASP A 152 1.38 23.57 14.15
CA ASP A 152 1.79 23.13 15.50
C ASP A 152 2.06 21.62 15.63
N ARG A 153 1.85 20.80 14.58
CA ARG A 153 1.95 19.34 14.70
C ARG A 153 3.30 18.83 14.21
N THR A 154 4.07 18.21 15.10
CA THR A 154 5.32 17.55 14.72
C THR A 154 5.01 16.32 13.88
N ILE A 155 5.34 16.38 12.59
CA ILE A 155 5.19 15.25 11.67
C ILE A 155 6.27 14.22 12.00
N THR A 156 5.86 13.03 12.43
CA THR A 156 6.77 11.90 12.66
C THR A 156 6.29 10.67 11.90
N LEU A 157 7.22 9.83 11.45
CA LEU A 157 6.90 8.55 10.79
C LEU A 157 6.08 7.61 11.69
N LEU A 158 6.30 7.69 13.01
CA LEU A 158 5.55 6.88 13.97
C LEU A 158 4.10 7.40 14.10
N GLY A 159 3.90 8.71 14.24
CA GLY A 159 2.56 9.31 14.26
C GLY A 159 1.79 9.07 12.96
N LEU A 160 2.50 9.00 11.82
CA LEU A 160 1.93 8.60 10.55
C LEU A 160 1.47 7.13 10.57
N THR A 161 2.24 6.24 11.18
CA THR A 161 1.90 4.81 11.27
C THR A 161 0.58 4.61 12.00
N ASP A 162 0.37 5.35 13.09
CA ASP A 162 -0.89 5.28 13.85
C ASP A 162 -2.07 5.87 13.06
N SER A 163 -1.92 7.05 12.46
CA SER A 163 -2.98 7.72 11.68
C SER A 163 -3.41 6.92 10.43
N THR A 164 -2.45 6.27 9.77
CA THR A 164 -2.71 5.53 8.53
C THR A 164 -2.91 4.03 8.73
N SER A 165 -2.92 3.56 9.98
CA SER A 165 -3.07 2.13 10.30
C SER A 165 -4.40 1.55 9.77
N SER A 166 -5.50 2.30 9.88
CA SER A 166 -6.80 1.92 9.32
C SER A 166 -6.82 1.93 7.80
N LEU A 167 -6.13 2.91 7.18
CA LEU A 167 -5.97 2.99 5.72
C LEU A 167 -5.17 1.78 5.20
N CYS A 168 -4.06 1.46 5.86
CA CYS A 168 -3.19 0.35 5.48
C CYS A 168 -3.92 -0.99 5.62
N SER A 169 -4.59 -1.23 6.75
CA SER A 169 -5.39 -2.43 6.92
C SER A 169 -6.53 -2.49 5.90
N GLY A 170 -7.25 -1.39 5.64
CA GLY A 170 -8.29 -1.31 4.62
C GLY A 170 -7.79 -1.64 3.21
N ALA A 171 -6.58 -1.18 2.85
CA ALA A 171 -5.94 -1.49 1.57
C ALA A 171 -5.59 -2.98 1.44
N GLU A 172 -5.08 -3.59 2.51
CA GLU A 172 -4.76 -5.02 2.54
C GLU A 172 -6.01 -5.89 2.37
N HIS A 173 -7.09 -5.55 3.10
CA HIS A 173 -8.36 -6.27 2.99
C HIS A 173 -8.95 -6.13 1.58
N LEU A 174 -8.92 -4.93 0.99
CA LEU A 174 -9.38 -4.72 -0.38
C LEU A 174 -8.60 -5.57 -1.38
N TYR A 175 -7.28 -5.63 -1.22
CA TYR A 175 -6.43 -6.46 -2.08
C TYR A 175 -6.73 -7.95 -1.95
N GLN A 176 -6.94 -8.46 -0.73
CA GLN A 176 -7.31 -9.86 -0.52
C GLN A 176 -8.65 -10.23 -1.18
N VAL A 177 -9.62 -9.31 -1.16
CA VAL A 177 -10.91 -9.49 -1.83
C VAL A 177 -10.74 -9.55 -3.34
N VAL A 178 -9.90 -8.67 -3.90
CA VAL A 178 -9.66 -8.62 -5.36
C VAL A 178 -8.85 -9.81 -5.86
N GLN A 179 -7.83 -10.25 -5.11
CA GLN A 179 -6.94 -11.35 -5.51
C GLN A 179 -7.67 -12.69 -5.64
N GLY A 180 -8.78 -12.87 -4.91
CA GLY A 180 -9.60 -14.09 -4.97
C GLY A 180 -10.89 -13.99 -5.79
N ALA A 181 -11.27 -12.79 -6.22
CA ALA A 181 -12.57 -12.57 -6.87
C ALA A 181 -12.61 -13.07 -8.33
N VAL A 182 -11.49 -13.05 -9.05
CA VAL A 182 -11.43 -13.44 -10.46
C VAL A 182 -10.50 -14.63 -10.65
N PRO A 183 -10.98 -15.75 -11.24
CA PRO A 183 -10.13 -16.90 -11.52
C PRO A 183 -8.96 -16.53 -12.44
N ASP A 184 -7.75 -17.02 -12.15
CA ASP A 184 -6.59 -16.82 -13.03
C ASP A 184 -6.81 -17.40 -14.44
N ALA A 185 -7.72 -18.36 -14.58
CA ALA A 185 -8.17 -18.89 -15.86
C ALA A 185 -8.81 -17.82 -16.76
N PHE A 186 -9.55 -16.85 -16.19
CA PHE A 186 -10.13 -15.73 -16.93
C PHE A 186 -9.05 -14.83 -17.55
N TRP A 187 -7.91 -14.70 -16.88
CA TRP A 187 -6.81 -13.85 -17.31
C TRP A 187 -5.88 -14.49 -18.34
N ASN A 188 -5.72 -15.81 -18.27
CA ASN A 188 -4.68 -16.55 -18.98
C ASN A 188 -5.22 -17.42 -20.11
N SER A 189 -6.52 -17.73 -20.11
CA SER A 189 -7.08 -18.59 -21.15
C SER A 189 -7.68 -17.74 -22.28
N GLY A 190 -7.17 -17.96 -23.49
CA GLY A 190 -7.91 -17.64 -24.72
C GLY A 190 -9.14 -18.54 -24.91
N ALA A 191 -9.55 -19.29 -23.89
CA ALA A 191 -10.81 -20.00 -23.83
C ALA A 191 -11.81 -19.06 -23.18
N GLN A 192 -12.81 -18.62 -23.94
CA GLN A 192 -13.92 -17.80 -23.44
C GLN A 192 -14.61 -18.54 -22.29
N MET A 193 -14.26 -18.23 -21.04
CA MET A 193 -15.14 -18.56 -19.91
C MET A 193 -16.46 -17.83 -20.13
N ALA A 194 -17.58 -18.52 -19.91
CA ALA A 194 -18.90 -17.91 -20.03
C ALA A 194 -19.04 -16.78 -19.01
N SER A 195 -19.61 -15.65 -19.43
CA SER A 195 -19.88 -14.49 -18.56
C SER A 195 -20.64 -14.88 -17.29
N SER A 196 -21.59 -15.82 -17.39
CA SER A 196 -22.32 -16.40 -16.26
C SER A 196 -21.42 -17.03 -15.19
N GLU A 197 -20.37 -17.74 -15.61
CA GLU A 197 -19.51 -18.48 -14.68
C GLU A 197 -18.62 -17.51 -13.89
N VAL A 198 -18.13 -16.48 -14.56
CA VAL A 198 -17.34 -15.41 -13.94
C VAL A 198 -18.20 -14.60 -12.97
N ALA A 199 -19.41 -14.21 -13.37
CA ALA A 199 -20.34 -13.44 -12.54
C ALA A 199 -20.72 -14.22 -11.26
N VAL A 200 -21.11 -15.49 -11.39
CA VAL A 200 -21.43 -16.35 -10.23
C VAL A 200 -20.21 -16.57 -9.35
N HIS A 201 -19.01 -16.74 -9.93
CA HIS A 201 -17.78 -16.90 -9.15
C HIS A 201 -17.48 -15.67 -8.30
N VAL A 202 -17.55 -14.47 -8.88
CA VAL A 202 -17.33 -13.19 -8.17
C VAL A 202 -18.33 -13.03 -7.03
N VAL A 203 -19.63 -13.22 -7.30
CA VAL A 203 -20.69 -13.06 -6.29
C VAL A 203 -20.55 -14.08 -5.16
N ASN A 204 -20.27 -15.36 -5.49
CA ASN A 204 -20.09 -16.41 -4.50
C ASN A 204 -18.82 -16.21 -3.67
N HIS A 205 -17.73 -15.73 -4.29
CA HIS A 205 -16.50 -15.37 -3.57
C HIS A 205 -16.78 -14.26 -2.55
N LEU A 206 -17.45 -13.18 -2.96
CA LEU A 206 -17.81 -12.08 -2.07
C LEU A 206 -18.74 -12.52 -0.95
N PHE A 207 -19.73 -13.36 -1.25
CA PHE A 207 -20.65 -13.89 -0.24
C PHE A 207 -19.92 -14.75 0.80
N LYS A 208 -19.00 -15.62 0.38
CA LYS A 208 -18.15 -16.40 1.30
C LYS A 208 -17.29 -15.50 2.17
N LYS A 209 -16.63 -14.50 1.57
CA LYS A 209 -15.81 -13.51 2.30
C LYS A 209 -16.63 -12.71 3.30
N LEU A 210 -17.84 -12.31 2.93
CA LEU A 210 -18.76 -11.61 3.83
C LEU A 210 -19.13 -12.47 5.04
N ASN A 211 -19.44 -13.76 4.82
CA ASN A 211 -19.75 -14.69 5.90
C ASN A 211 -18.53 -14.95 6.80
N GLU A 212 -17.33 -15.07 6.24
CA GLU A 212 -16.09 -15.21 7.02
C GLU A 212 -15.88 -14.02 7.97
N VAL A 213 -16.08 -12.79 7.48
CA VAL A 213 -15.89 -11.57 8.28
C VAL A 213 -17.03 -11.35 9.27
N CYS A 214 -18.26 -11.73 8.94
CA CYS A 214 -19.43 -11.62 9.81
C CYS A 214 -19.34 -12.53 11.06
N LEU A 215 -18.63 -13.65 10.98
CA LEU A 215 -18.46 -14.61 12.08
C LEU A 215 -17.40 -14.21 13.12
N VAL A 216 -16.64 -13.14 12.88
CA VAL A 216 -15.64 -12.64 13.85
C VAL A 216 -16.38 -11.78 14.89
N GLU A 217 -16.13 -12.03 16.18
CA GLU A 217 -16.86 -11.43 17.34
C GLU A 217 -16.83 -9.89 17.42
N ASP A 218 -16.10 -9.21 16.53
CA ASP A 218 -15.99 -7.74 16.41
C ASP A 218 -16.55 -7.23 15.05
N GLY A 219 -17.52 -7.97 14.49
CA GLY A 219 -18.03 -7.90 13.10
C GLY A 219 -18.68 -6.59 12.63
N GLU A 220 -18.60 -5.50 13.41
CA GLU A 220 -19.01 -4.15 13.00
C GLU A 220 -17.82 -3.27 12.51
N GLY A 221 -16.71 -3.88 12.12
CA GLY A 221 -15.55 -3.15 11.60
C GLY A 221 -15.74 -2.55 10.21
N GLU A 222 -14.97 -1.49 9.91
CA GLU A 222 -14.76 -0.95 8.55
C GLU A 222 -14.60 -2.01 7.42
N PRO A 223 -13.90 -3.15 7.60
CA PRO A 223 -13.79 -4.16 6.55
C PRO A 223 -15.13 -4.82 6.17
N TYR A 224 -16.06 -4.99 7.11
CA TYR A 224 -17.39 -5.53 6.83
C TYR A 224 -18.23 -4.53 6.02
N HIS A 225 -18.20 -3.25 6.40
CA HIS A 225 -18.90 -2.20 5.66
C HIS A 225 -18.37 -2.07 4.23
N MET A 226 -17.05 -2.13 4.04
CA MET A 226 -16.43 -2.15 2.71
C MET A 226 -16.96 -3.32 1.86
N LEU A 227 -16.95 -4.54 2.40
CA LEU A 227 -17.44 -5.74 1.71
C LEU A 227 -18.92 -5.62 1.33
N LEU A 228 -19.76 -5.10 2.22
CA LEU A 228 -21.18 -4.87 1.94
C LEU A 228 -21.39 -3.89 0.79
N VAL A 229 -20.68 -2.76 0.78
CA VAL A 229 -20.78 -1.76 -0.28
C VAL A 229 -20.36 -2.34 -1.62
N ILE A 230 -19.26 -3.10 -1.64
CA ILE A 230 -18.78 -3.78 -2.86
C ILE A 230 -19.79 -4.83 -3.31
N PHE A 231 -20.29 -5.67 -2.40
CA PHE A 231 -21.26 -6.71 -2.71
C PHE A 231 -22.56 -6.14 -3.28
N ALA A 232 -23.13 -5.14 -2.63
CA ALA A 232 -24.35 -4.47 -3.10
C ALA A 232 -24.16 -3.83 -4.49
N GLY A 233 -23.00 -3.19 -4.72
CA GLY A 233 -22.68 -2.63 -6.03
C GLY A 233 -22.48 -3.70 -7.11
N THR A 234 -21.97 -4.88 -6.74
CA THR A 234 -21.77 -6.01 -7.65
C THR A 234 -23.10 -6.67 -8.07
N LEU A 235 -24.08 -6.67 -7.17
CA LEU A 235 -25.42 -7.24 -7.42
C LEU A 235 -26.35 -6.31 -8.22
N LEU A 236 -25.99 -5.04 -8.37
CA LEU A 236 -26.81 -4.06 -9.08
C LEU A 236 -27.27 -4.52 -10.48
N PRO A 237 -26.41 -5.04 -11.38
CA PRO A 237 -26.85 -5.51 -12.69
C PRO A 237 -27.84 -6.69 -12.61
N TYR A 238 -27.64 -7.62 -11.67
CA TYR A 238 -28.58 -8.72 -11.44
C TYR A 238 -29.96 -8.21 -11.01
N LEU A 239 -30.00 -7.26 -10.07
CA LEU A 239 -31.24 -6.68 -9.56
C LEU A 239 -31.97 -5.86 -10.63
N GLN A 240 -31.24 -5.10 -11.46
CA GLN A 240 -31.82 -4.35 -12.57
C GLN A 240 -32.43 -5.27 -13.63
N CYS A 241 -31.75 -6.36 -13.99
CA CYS A 241 -32.28 -7.35 -14.93
C CYS A 241 -33.55 -8.02 -14.38
N LEU A 242 -33.57 -8.38 -13.09
CA LEU A 242 -34.74 -8.96 -12.43
C LEU A 242 -35.92 -7.98 -12.34
N ASP A 243 -35.64 -6.69 -12.08
CA ASP A 243 -36.66 -5.65 -12.01
C ASP A 243 -37.34 -5.44 -13.37
N SER A 244 -36.56 -5.30 -14.45
CA SER A 244 -37.08 -5.20 -15.82
C SER A 244 -37.84 -6.45 -16.25
N TRP A 245 -37.38 -7.64 -15.84
CA TRP A 245 -38.11 -8.88 -16.13
C TRP A 245 -39.46 -8.96 -15.38
N LEU A 246 -39.48 -8.59 -14.10
CA LEU A 246 -40.67 -8.70 -13.26
C LEU A 246 -41.75 -7.67 -13.61
N TYR A 247 -41.36 -6.44 -13.93
CA TYR A 247 -42.28 -5.32 -14.15
C TYR A 247 -42.55 -5.03 -15.62
N ASP A 248 -41.52 -5.06 -16.47
CA ASP A 248 -41.66 -4.76 -17.90
C ASP A 248 -41.83 -6.01 -18.76
N GLY A 249 -41.57 -7.20 -18.20
CA GLY A 249 -41.61 -8.47 -18.92
C GLY A 249 -40.48 -8.63 -19.94
N ILE A 250 -39.46 -7.77 -19.88
CA ILE A 250 -38.31 -7.76 -20.81
C ILE A 250 -37.11 -8.33 -20.06
N LEU A 251 -36.61 -9.46 -20.53
CA LEU A 251 -35.33 -10.00 -20.08
C LEU A 251 -34.21 -9.36 -20.90
N ASP A 252 -33.61 -8.30 -20.38
CA ASP A 252 -32.42 -7.66 -20.96
C ASP A 252 -31.16 -8.29 -20.35
N ASP A 253 -30.78 -9.47 -20.86
CA ASP A 253 -29.57 -10.20 -20.48
C ASP A 253 -28.65 -10.41 -21.71
N PRO A 254 -28.07 -9.34 -22.28
CA PRO A 254 -27.29 -9.41 -23.52
C PRO A 254 -25.99 -10.22 -23.41
N TYR A 255 -25.63 -10.63 -22.19
CA TYR A 255 -24.40 -11.36 -21.90
C TYR A 255 -24.65 -12.69 -21.18
N GLU A 256 -25.90 -13.13 -21.09
CA GLU A 256 -26.33 -14.40 -20.48
C GLU A 256 -25.76 -14.61 -19.06
N GLU A 257 -25.75 -13.56 -18.23
CA GLU A 257 -25.24 -13.65 -16.85
C GLU A 257 -26.27 -14.18 -15.85
N VAL A 258 -27.56 -14.00 -16.13
CA VAL A 258 -28.68 -14.24 -15.20
C VAL A 258 -29.43 -15.52 -15.53
N LEU A 259 -29.72 -15.75 -16.81
CA LEU A 259 -30.42 -16.94 -17.28
C LEU A 259 -29.65 -17.55 -18.44
N LYS A 260 -29.18 -18.80 -18.27
CA LYS A 260 -28.76 -19.61 -19.41
C LYS A 260 -30.00 -19.93 -20.23
N GLU A 261 -29.97 -19.67 -21.53
CA GLU A 261 -31.10 -19.89 -22.46
C GLU A 261 -31.61 -21.36 -22.54
N ASP A 262 -30.96 -22.32 -21.87
CA ASP A 262 -31.36 -23.73 -21.84
C ASP A 262 -32.45 -24.07 -20.80
N ILE A 263 -33.44 -23.21 -20.59
CA ILE A 263 -34.67 -23.56 -19.86
C ILE A 263 -35.87 -23.43 -20.79
N PHE A 264 -35.97 -24.38 -21.72
CA PHE A 264 -37.22 -24.77 -22.38
C PHE A 264 -37.53 -26.24 -22.06
#